data_AF-A0A935SLR3-F1
#
_entry.id   AF-A0A935SLR3-F1
#
_cell.length_a   1.000
_cell.length_b   1.000
_cell.length_c   1.000
_cell.angle_alpha   90.00
_cell.angle_beta   90.00
_cell.angle_gamma   90.00
#
_symmetry.space_group_name_H-M   'P 1'
#
loop_
_entity.id
_entity.type
_entity.pdbx_description
1 polymer ?
#
loop_
_entity_poly.entity_id
_entity_poly.type
_entity_poly.pdbx_seq_one_letter_code
_entity_poly.pdbx_strand_id
1 'polypeptide(L)'
;MINKKIFTWSCIVLILIQLISSGIYAQDIGFSNDSLSRPKVFLKDEFVITENFPAISKDGNTIIFIHSDYSCCISTQEEFRMIKTTGAPQPYKLIIAPEEGLPDFSPGKKLKIIKKIDSILKKQSYYSMIAVDSFSVVQKKGSSNNYISLLYNDMKLKSNEFRLKKMMQSGFYCSGQLDVNAPPCKWKTTVQKVWKDSNNKFLLIEYGFISIGHGGDLGPQYMVVKLRTVGK
;
A
#
# COMPACT_ATOMS: atom_id res chain seq x y z
N MET A 1 -19.29 -18.87 -78.60
CA MET A 1 -18.61 -20.13 -78.24
C MET A 1 -18.52 -20.17 -76.71
N ILE A 2 -19.50 -20.76 -76.03
CA ILE A 2 -19.47 -22.11 -75.41
C ILE A 2 -18.26 -22.22 -74.45
N ASN A 3 -18.36 -21.84 -73.17
CA ASN A 3 -19.02 -22.53 -72.04
C ASN A 3 -18.20 -23.71 -71.49
N LYS A 4 -17.67 -23.59 -70.25
CA LYS A 4 -17.88 -24.57 -69.16
C LYS A 4 -17.21 -24.15 -67.84
N LYS A 5 -18.06 -23.95 -66.84
CA LYS A 5 -17.78 -24.03 -65.40
C LYS A 5 -17.30 -25.44 -65.02
N ILE A 6 -16.45 -25.56 -64.01
CA ILE A 6 -16.52 -26.66 -63.04
C ILE A 6 -16.51 -26.07 -61.63
N PHE A 7 -17.48 -26.52 -60.87
CA PHE A 7 -17.92 -26.15 -59.53
C PHE A 7 -17.82 -27.46 -58.72
N THR A 8 -17.18 -27.44 -57.55
CA THR A 8 -17.33 -28.40 -56.44
C THR A 8 -16.86 -27.61 -55.20
N TRP A 9 -17.62 -27.27 -54.14
CA TRP A 9 -18.66 -27.91 -53.32
C TRP A 9 -18.23 -29.22 -52.66
N SER A 10 -17.85 -29.09 -51.37
CA SER A 10 -18.04 -30.01 -50.22
C SER A 10 -17.04 -29.60 -49.13
N CYS A 11 -17.32 -29.48 -47.83
CA CYS A 11 -18.52 -29.61 -47.02
C CYS A 11 -18.24 -28.87 -45.69
N ILE A 12 -19.29 -28.29 -45.12
CA ILE A 12 -19.37 -27.73 -43.78
C ILE A 12 -19.54 -28.89 -42.77
N VAL A 13 -19.06 -28.68 -41.54
CA VAL A 13 -19.38 -29.37 -40.27
C VAL A 13 -18.51 -30.58 -39.90
N LEU A 14 -17.58 -30.34 -38.96
CA LEU A 14 -17.40 -31.20 -37.79
C LEU A 14 -16.83 -30.36 -36.64
N ILE A 15 -17.75 -29.86 -35.80
CA ILE A 15 -17.49 -29.47 -34.42
C ILE A 15 -17.56 -30.76 -33.61
N LEU A 16 -16.48 -31.16 -32.93
CA LEU A 16 -16.46 -31.59 -31.53
C LEU A 16 -15.09 -32.23 -31.18
N ILE A 17 -14.43 -31.61 -30.20
CA ILE A 17 -13.66 -32.25 -29.12
C ILE A 17 -12.42 -33.07 -29.51
N GLN A 18 -11.26 -32.44 -29.36
CA GLN A 18 -10.23 -33.03 -28.51
C GLN A 18 -9.49 -31.93 -27.74
N LEU A 19 -9.84 -31.85 -26.46
CA LEU A 19 -9.08 -31.20 -25.40
C LEU A 19 -7.71 -31.88 -25.24
N ILE A 20 -6.83 -31.17 -24.53
CA ILE A 20 -5.61 -31.66 -23.86
C ILE A 20 -4.35 -31.72 -24.73
N SER A 21 -3.66 -30.57 -24.83
CA SER A 21 -2.25 -30.44 -24.40
C SER A 21 -1.68 -29.07 -24.78
N SER A 22 -2.43 -28.00 -24.49
CA SER A 22 -1.80 -26.70 -24.29
C SER A 22 -1.05 -26.75 -22.97
N GLY A 23 0.17 -27.31 -23.01
CA GLY A 23 1.21 -27.08 -22.02
C GLY A 23 1.62 -25.62 -22.08
N ILE A 24 0.72 -24.75 -21.62
CA ILE A 24 1.06 -23.40 -21.20
C ILE A 24 1.95 -23.65 -19.98
N TYR A 25 3.26 -23.69 -20.22
CA TYR A 25 4.20 -23.35 -19.19
C TYR A 25 3.80 -21.94 -18.75
N ALA A 26 3.08 -21.88 -17.62
CA ALA A 26 3.19 -20.76 -16.73
C ALA A 26 4.67 -20.70 -16.39
N GLN A 27 5.43 -19.93 -17.19
CA GLN A 27 6.71 -19.43 -16.75
C GLN A 27 6.38 -18.65 -15.50
N ASP A 28 6.71 -19.25 -14.35
CA ASP A 28 7.00 -18.50 -13.15
C ASP A 28 7.98 -17.41 -13.59
N ILE A 29 7.45 -16.19 -13.75
CA ILE A 29 8.24 -15.00 -13.96
C ILE A 29 9.02 -14.86 -12.66
N GLY A 30 10.24 -15.41 -12.66
CA GLY A 30 11.21 -15.27 -11.59
C GLY A 30 11.48 -13.79 -11.40
N PHE A 31 10.80 -13.21 -10.42
CA PHE A 31 11.04 -11.84 -9.99
C PHE A 31 12.47 -11.74 -9.45
N SER A 32 13.13 -10.62 -9.75
CA SER A 32 14.50 -10.32 -9.34
C SER A 32 14.73 -10.64 -7.86
N ASN A 33 15.87 -11.27 -7.55
CA ASN A 33 16.37 -11.50 -6.19
C ASN A 33 16.78 -10.16 -5.53
N ASP A 34 15.86 -9.21 -5.41
CA ASP A 34 16.01 -8.16 -4.40
C ASP A 34 15.99 -8.91 -3.07
N SER A 35 17.14 -9.02 -2.39
CA SER A 35 17.25 -9.83 -1.18
C SER A 35 16.28 -9.27 -0.14
N LEU A 36 15.13 -9.91 0.02
CA LEU A 36 14.09 -9.41 0.91
C LEU A 36 14.60 -9.46 2.35
N SER A 37 14.87 -8.28 2.90
CA SER A 37 15.33 -8.15 4.26
C SER A 37 14.20 -8.48 5.23
N ARG A 38 14.53 -9.20 6.30
CA ARG A 38 13.57 -9.44 7.38
C ARG A 38 13.41 -8.16 8.20
N PRO A 39 12.17 -7.75 8.54
CA PRO A 39 11.96 -6.66 9.49
C PRO A 39 12.61 -7.02 10.83
N LYS A 40 13.18 -6.02 11.49
CA LYS A 40 13.84 -6.18 12.78
C LYS A 40 13.45 -5.04 13.70
N VAL A 41 13.39 -5.37 14.98
CA VAL A 41 13.26 -4.41 16.07
C VAL A 41 14.28 -4.76 17.14
N PHE A 42 15.02 -3.77 17.63
CA PHE A 42 16.02 -3.98 18.66
C PHE A 42 16.22 -2.70 19.47
N LEU A 43 16.89 -2.85 20.61
CA LEU A 43 17.29 -1.71 21.44
C LEU A 43 18.70 -1.30 21.01
N LYS A 44 18.90 -0.02 20.74
CA LYS A 44 20.21 0.59 20.60
C LYS A 44 20.25 1.81 21.50
N ASP A 45 21.18 1.81 22.44
CA ASP A 45 21.25 2.80 23.52
C ASP A 45 19.91 2.86 24.26
N GLU A 46 19.20 3.99 24.20
CA GLU A 46 17.88 4.16 24.79
C GLU A 46 16.74 4.13 23.76
N PHE A 47 17.03 3.86 22.49
CA PHE A 47 16.05 3.97 21.42
C PHE A 47 15.61 2.60 20.91
N VAL A 48 14.31 2.47 20.63
CA VAL A 48 13.78 1.32 19.89
C VAL A 48 14.05 1.57 18.42
N ILE A 49 14.94 0.78 17.83
CA ILE A 49 15.29 0.88 16.41
C ILE A 49 14.42 -0.09 15.62
N THR A 50 13.91 0.37 14.49
CA THR A 50 13.14 -0.44 13.54
C THR A 50 13.84 -0.43 12.19
N GLU A 51 13.95 -1.60 11.55
CA GLU A 51 14.59 -1.76 10.25
C GLU A 51 13.71 -2.58 9.30
N ASN A 52 13.80 -2.29 8.01
CA ASN A 52 13.15 -3.01 6.91
C ASN A 52 11.60 -3.02 6.99
N PHE A 53 11.03 -1.89 7.41
CA PHE A 53 9.60 -1.60 7.35
C PHE A 53 9.28 -0.66 6.16
N PRO A 54 8.06 -0.71 5.58
CA PRO A 54 6.98 -1.65 5.88
C PRO A 54 7.28 -3.08 5.40
N ALA A 55 6.59 -4.06 5.97
CA ALA A 55 6.78 -5.48 5.65
C ALA A 55 5.45 -6.22 5.51
N ILE A 56 5.43 -7.30 4.73
CA ILE A 56 4.26 -8.14 4.48
C ILE A 56 4.53 -9.58 4.94
N SER A 57 3.50 -10.23 5.50
CA SER A 57 3.59 -11.63 5.88
C SER A 57 3.75 -12.53 4.66
N LYS A 58 4.42 -13.68 4.82
CA LYS A 58 4.71 -14.66 3.76
C LYS A 58 3.44 -15.12 3.03
N ASP A 59 2.34 -15.23 3.75
CA ASP A 59 1.03 -15.60 3.21
C ASP A 59 0.28 -14.43 2.54
N GLY A 60 0.80 -13.20 2.63
CA GLY A 60 0.20 -12.01 2.06
C GLY A 60 -1.04 -11.50 2.81
N ASN A 61 -1.33 -12.00 4.00
CA ASN A 61 -2.55 -11.66 4.74
C ASN A 61 -2.43 -10.41 5.62
N THR A 62 -1.21 -10.04 6.02
CA THR A 62 -0.98 -8.90 6.91
C THR A 62 0.20 -8.06 6.44
N ILE A 63 0.07 -6.74 6.58
CA ILE A 63 1.12 -5.76 6.39
C ILE A 63 1.39 -5.10 7.74
N ILE A 64 2.67 -4.95 8.08
CA ILE A 64 3.16 -4.24 9.25
C ILE A 64 3.97 -3.02 8.83
N PHE A 65 3.85 -1.93 9.57
CA PHE A 65 4.54 -0.67 9.26
C PHE A 65 4.70 0.16 10.54
N ILE A 66 5.65 1.09 10.50
CA ILE A 66 5.81 2.09 11.55
C ILE A 66 5.06 3.34 11.12
N HIS A 67 4.08 3.72 11.92
CA HIS A 67 3.32 4.93 11.78
C HIS A 67 3.93 5.98 12.70
N SER A 68 4.50 7.03 12.11
CA SER A 68 4.79 8.27 12.83
C SER A 68 3.74 9.26 12.39
N ASP A 69 2.96 9.83 13.30
CA ASP A 69 2.21 11.05 12.96
C ASP A 69 3.22 12.11 12.51
N TYR A 70 2.80 13.07 11.70
CA TYR A 70 3.59 14.29 11.49
C TYR A 70 2.71 15.48 11.82
N SER A 71 3.26 16.38 12.62
CA SER A 71 2.68 17.68 12.94
C SER A 71 3.82 18.68 12.92
N CYS A 72 3.60 19.85 12.33
CA CYS A 72 4.63 20.84 12.02
C CYS A 72 5.42 21.38 13.23
N CYS A 73 5.12 20.99 14.48
CA CYS A 73 5.71 21.63 15.66
C CYS A 73 6.10 20.71 16.85
N ILE A 74 5.87 19.38 16.83
CA ILE A 74 6.12 18.52 18.01
C ILE A 74 6.61 17.14 17.57
N SER A 75 7.55 16.54 18.33
CA SER A 75 7.92 15.14 18.16
C SER A 75 6.69 14.24 18.37
N THR A 76 6.32 13.55 17.32
CA THR A 76 5.11 12.75 17.25
C THR A 76 5.35 11.32 17.71
N GLN A 77 4.32 10.74 18.30
CA GLN A 77 4.29 9.34 18.69
C GLN A 77 4.57 8.42 17.49
N GLU A 78 5.45 7.44 17.68
CA GLU A 78 5.63 6.32 16.76
C GLU A 78 4.86 5.09 17.22
N GLU A 79 4.18 4.45 16.28
CA GLU A 79 3.37 3.27 16.50
C GLU A 79 3.75 2.16 15.52
N PHE A 80 3.99 0.96 16.04
CA PHE A 80 3.90 -0.25 15.25
C PHE A 80 2.44 -0.53 14.93
N ARG A 81 2.12 -0.60 13.63
CA ARG A 81 0.78 -0.92 13.14
C ARG A 81 0.78 -2.18 12.30
N MET A 82 -0.27 -2.97 12.41
CA MET A 82 -0.55 -4.13 11.56
C MET A 82 -1.94 -4.01 10.96
N ILE A 83 -2.05 -4.20 9.65
CA ILE A 83 -3.31 -4.18 8.91
C ILE A 83 -3.47 -5.46 8.09
N LYS A 84 -4.71 -5.96 7.98
CA LYS A 84 -5.02 -7.07 7.09
C LYS A 84 -5.10 -6.58 5.65
N THR A 85 -4.68 -7.42 4.70
CA THR A 85 -4.79 -7.14 3.26
C THR A 85 -6.20 -7.39 2.71
N THR A 86 -7.04 -8.07 3.49
CA THR A 86 -8.45 -8.33 3.18
C THR A 86 -9.33 -8.05 4.40
N GLY A 87 -10.57 -7.61 4.14
CA GLY A 87 -11.55 -7.29 5.18
C GLY A 87 -11.41 -5.88 5.76
N ALA A 88 -12.16 -5.61 6.83
CA ALA A 88 -12.10 -4.31 7.51
C ALA A 88 -10.76 -4.15 8.23
N PRO A 89 -10.10 -2.98 8.13
CA PRO A 89 -8.89 -2.70 8.88
C PRO A 89 -9.23 -2.65 10.38
N GLN A 90 -8.89 -3.70 11.11
CA GLN A 90 -8.67 -3.60 12.55
C GLN A 90 -7.17 -3.42 12.74
N PRO A 91 -6.66 -2.18 12.82
CA PRO A 91 -5.25 -1.98 13.03
C PRO A 91 -4.89 -2.46 14.44
N TYR A 92 -4.08 -3.50 14.55
CA TYR A 92 -3.34 -3.69 15.79
C TYR A 92 -2.34 -2.54 15.90
N LYS A 93 -2.31 -1.88 17.06
CA LYS A 93 -1.44 -0.73 17.33
C LYS A 93 -0.64 -0.97 18.59
N LEU A 94 0.64 -0.63 18.56
CA LEU A 94 1.53 -0.67 19.70
C LEU A 94 2.45 0.55 19.64
N ILE A 95 2.39 1.42 20.65
CA ILE A 95 3.26 2.59 20.75
C ILE A 95 4.70 2.11 20.97
N ILE A 96 5.62 2.55 20.11
CA ILE A 96 7.06 2.20 20.16
C ILE A 96 7.95 3.40 20.53
N ALA A 97 7.44 4.62 20.37
CA ALA A 97 7.98 5.83 20.96
C ALA A 97 6.80 6.77 21.28
N PRO A 98 6.62 7.21 22.53
CA PRO A 98 5.54 8.15 22.88
C PRO A 98 5.86 9.56 22.41
N GLU A 99 4.85 10.43 22.38
CA GLU A 99 5.07 11.88 22.21
C GLU A 99 5.94 12.46 23.34
N GLU A 100 6.62 13.58 23.04
CA GLU A 100 7.41 14.32 24.03
C GLU A 100 6.56 14.74 25.24
N GLY A 101 7.15 14.65 26.43
CA GLY A 101 6.49 15.03 27.69
C GLY A 101 5.71 13.90 28.38
N LEU A 102 5.55 12.74 27.75
CA LEU A 102 4.97 11.57 28.44
C LEU A 102 6.05 10.86 29.30
N PRO A 103 5.84 10.72 30.62
CA PRO A 103 6.88 10.29 31.57
C PRO A 103 7.22 8.79 31.50
N ASP A 104 6.45 7.98 30.75
CA ASP A 104 6.46 6.53 30.91
C ASP A 104 6.95 5.79 29.66
N PHE A 105 8.26 5.85 29.43
CA PHE A 105 8.96 5.00 28.46
C PHE A 105 10.25 4.40 29.03
N SER A 106 10.10 3.75 30.19
CA SER A 106 11.21 3.08 30.88
C SER A 106 11.88 1.99 30.03
N PRO A 107 13.17 1.65 30.29
CA PRO A 107 13.87 0.55 29.63
C PRO A 107 13.10 -0.79 29.68
N GLY A 108 12.45 -1.09 30.80
CA GLY A 108 11.64 -2.29 30.96
C GLY A 108 10.42 -2.33 30.02
N LYS A 109 9.79 -1.18 29.74
CA LYS A 109 8.68 -1.05 28.79
C LYS A 109 9.17 -1.23 27.35
N LYS A 110 10.31 -0.62 26.99
CA LYS A 110 10.98 -0.78 25.69
C LYS A 110 11.28 -2.26 25.40
N LEU A 111 11.86 -2.98 26.36
CA LEU A 111 12.14 -4.42 26.22
C LEU A 111 10.87 -5.26 26.06
N LYS A 112 9.78 -4.94 26.78
CA LYS A 112 8.49 -5.62 26.59
C LYS A 112 7.91 -5.38 25.19
N ILE A 113 8.04 -4.16 24.66
CA ILE A 113 7.60 -3.81 23.30
C ILE A 113 8.40 -4.60 22.25
N ILE A 114 9.74 -4.59 22.35
CA ILE A 114 10.63 -5.34 21.46
C ILE A 114 10.24 -6.83 21.45
N LYS A 115 10.06 -7.44 22.63
CA LYS A 115 9.64 -8.85 22.75
C LYS A 115 8.27 -9.12 22.10
N LYS A 116 7.31 -8.21 22.24
CA LYS A 116 5.98 -8.33 21.61
C LYS A 116 6.08 -8.30 20.08
N ILE A 117 6.82 -7.33 19.54
CA ILE A 117 7.00 -7.19 18.10
C ILE A 117 7.81 -8.38 17.55
N ASP A 118 8.91 -8.77 18.19
CA ASP A 118 9.70 -9.93 17.78
C ASP A 118 8.88 -11.23 17.78
N SER A 119 7.99 -11.42 18.77
CA SER A 119 7.03 -12.54 18.77
C SER A 119 6.08 -12.52 17.58
N ILE A 120 5.57 -11.35 17.19
CA ILE A 120 4.76 -11.17 15.97
C ILE A 120 5.59 -11.56 14.73
N LEU A 121 6.80 -11.03 14.61
CA LEU A 121 7.71 -11.26 13.48
C LEU A 121 8.17 -12.72 13.34
N LYS A 122 8.19 -13.47 14.44
CA LYS A 122 8.52 -14.91 14.47
C LYS A 122 7.31 -15.79 14.21
N LYS A 123 6.14 -15.42 14.72
CA LYS A 123 4.89 -16.19 14.56
C LYS A 123 4.45 -16.27 13.09
N GLN A 124 4.64 -15.19 12.35
CA GLN A 124 4.39 -15.13 10.92
C GLN A 124 5.69 -14.66 10.28
N SER A 125 6.20 -15.37 9.27
CA SER A 125 7.39 -14.87 8.56
C SER A 125 7.03 -13.60 7.79
N TYR A 126 7.77 -12.51 7.99
CA TYR A 126 7.59 -11.24 7.26
C TYR A 126 8.80 -10.93 6.39
N TYR A 127 8.54 -10.18 5.32
CA TYR A 127 9.54 -9.68 4.38
C TYR A 127 9.29 -8.20 4.09
N SER A 128 10.36 -7.41 3.98
CA SER A 128 10.26 -6.00 3.60
C SER A 128 9.52 -5.81 2.28
N MET A 129 8.65 -4.81 2.24
CA MET A 129 8.08 -4.32 0.99
C MET A 129 9.07 -3.40 0.29
N ILE A 130 9.01 -3.37 -1.04
CA ILE A 130 9.91 -2.61 -1.90
C ILE A 130 9.31 -1.21 -2.10
N ALA A 131 10.06 -0.16 -1.81
CA ALA A 131 9.64 1.20 -2.09
C ALA A 131 9.49 1.41 -3.61
N VAL A 132 8.44 2.12 -4.02
CA VAL A 132 8.19 2.46 -5.43
C VAL A 132 8.65 3.89 -5.66
N ASP A 133 9.79 4.06 -6.32
CA ASP A 133 10.42 5.36 -6.54
C ASP A 133 9.58 6.29 -7.44
N SER A 134 8.87 5.72 -8.41
CA SER A 134 8.05 6.47 -9.35
C SER A 134 6.68 5.82 -9.58
N PHE A 135 5.63 6.59 -9.35
CA PHE A 135 4.25 6.18 -9.59
C PHE A 135 3.39 7.38 -10.01
N SER A 136 2.23 7.10 -10.60
CA SER A 136 1.22 8.09 -10.94
C SER A 136 -0.12 7.72 -10.30
N VAL A 137 -0.75 8.67 -9.63
CA VAL A 137 -2.13 8.54 -9.16
C VAL A 137 -3.05 9.03 -10.28
N VAL A 138 -3.84 8.13 -10.86
CA VAL A 138 -4.72 8.45 -11.98
C VAL A 138 -6.17 8.37 -11.54
N GLN A 139 -6.89 9.48 -11.65
CA GLN A 139 -8.34 9.50 -11.42
C GLN A 139 -9.07 8.93 -12.64
N LYS A 140 -10.02 8.01 -12.40
CA LYS A 140 -10.88 7.49 -13.46
C LYS A 140 -11.86 8.56 -13.92
N LYS A 141 -11.88 8.85 -15.23
CA LYS A 141 -12.79 9.84 -15.83
C LYS A 141 -14.24 9.54 -15.44
N GLY A 142 -14.94 10.55 -14.93
CA GLY A 142 -16.33 10.44 -14.48
C GLY A 142 -16.54 9.69 -13.16
N SER A 143 -15.48 9.44 -12.38
CA SER A 143 -15.56 8.74 -11.09
C SER A 143 -14.70 9.42 -10.01
N SER A 144 -15.02 9.15 -8.74
CA SER A 144 -14.18 9.48 -7.59
C SER A 144 -13.09 8.42 -7.31
N ASN A 145 -13.08 7.34 -8.09
CA ASN A 145 -12.09 6.28 -7.97
C ASN A 145 -10.76 6.69 -8.62
N ASN A 146 -9.68 6.24 -8.01
CA ASN A 146 -8.31 6.41 -8.44
C ASN A 146 -7.66 5.04 -8.61
N TYR A 147 -6.56 4.97 -9.34
CA TYR A 147 -5.65 3.83 -9.34
C TYR A 147 -4.20 4.33 -9.36
N ILE A 148 -3.28 3.52 -8.84
CA ILE A 148 -1.85 3.74 -8.99
C ILE A 148 -1.41 3.06 -10.29
N SER A 149 -0.71 3.80 -11.14
CA SER A 149 0.05 3.27 -12.26
C SER A 149 1.54 3.39 -11.96
N LEU A 150 2.30 2.33 -12.17
CA LEU A 150 3.75 2.33 -11.94
C LEU A 150 4.46 1.47 -12.99
N LEU A 151 5.75 1.74 -13.19
CA LEU A 151 6.65 0.93 -14.01
C LEU A 151 7.61 0.18 -13.07
N TYR A 152 7.76 -1.13 -13.26
CA TYR A 152 8.68 -1.94 -12.47
C TYR A 152 9.28 -3.03 -13.37
N ASN A 153 10.60 -3.08 -13.50
CA ASN A 153 11.32 -4.00 -14.40
C ASN A 153 10.69 -4.02 -15.81
N ASP A 154 10.50 -2.83 -16.40
CA ASP A 154 9.85 -2.61 -17.71
C ASP A 154 8.39 -3.09 -17.84
N MET A 155 7.78 -3.57 -16.75
CA MET A 155 6.37 -3.96 -16.71
C MET A 155 5.51 -2.82 -16.19
N LYS A 156 4.43 -2.53 -16.91
CA LYS A 156 3.41 -1.58 -16.46
C LYS A 156 2.42 -2.27 -15.54
N LEU A 157 2.40 -1.86 -14.28
CA LEU A 157 1.49 -2.37 -13.27
C LEU A 157 0.42 -1.32 -12.95
N LYS A 158 -0.81 -1.79 -12.68
CA LYS A 158 -1.91 -0.94 -12.22
C LYS A 158 -2.51 -1.51 -10.95
N SER A 159 -2.86 -0.66 -10.00
CA SER A 159 -3.64 -1.10 -8.85
C SER A 159 -5.11 -1.33 -9.20
N ASN A 160 -5.84 -2.04 -8.35
CA ASN A 160 -7.29 -1.93 -8.28
C ASN A 160 -7.69 -0.48 -8.07
N GLU A 161 -8.91 -0.16 -8.47
CA GLU A 161 -9.52 1.12 -8.16
C GLU A 161 -9.74 1.27 -6.65
N PHE A 162 -9.44 2.45 -6.11
CA PHE A 162 -9.67 2.82 -4.71
C PHE A 162 -10.17 4.27 -4.61
N ARG A 163 -10.78 4.60 -3.47
CA ARG A 163 -11.21 5.98 -3.17
C ARG A 163 -10.28 6.58 -2.14
N LEU A 164 -9.65 7.68 -2.50
CA LEU A 164 -8.99 8.54 -1.51
C LEU A 164 -10.08 9.18 -0.64
N LYS A 165 -9.91 9.11 0.68
CA LYS A 165 -10.78 9.84 1.60
C LYS A 165 -10.69 11.32 1.26
N LYS A 166 -11.84 12.00 1.25
CA LYS A 166 -11.91 13.46 1.20
C LYS A 166 -12.09 13.96 2.61
N MET A 167 -11.44 15.06 2.94
CA MET A 167 -11.55 15.69 4.25
C MET A 167 -12.08 17.12 4.08
N MET A 168 -13.03 17.45 4.95
CA MET A 168 -13.50 18.80 5.19
C MET A 168 -13.38 19.03 6.69
N GLN A 169 -12.77 20.13 7.08
CA GLN A 169 -12.60 20.53 8.47
C GLN A 169 -12.89 22.02 8.58
N SER A 170 -13.32 22.48 9.75
CA SER A 170 -13.46 23.90 10.12
C SER A 170 -12.40 24.29 11.15
N GLY A 171 -12.30 25.59 11.43
CA GLY A 171 -11.41 26.11 12.47
C GLY A 171 -10.04 26.54 11.97
N PHE A 172 -9.03 26.41 12.84
CA PHE A 172 -7.72 27.06 12.69
C PHE A 172 -7.04 26.79 11.34
N TYR A 173 -7.06 25.55 10.86
CA TYR A 173 -6.44 25.19 9.59
C TYR A 173 -7.16 25.75 8.34
N CYS A 174 -8.33 26.35 8.53
CA CYS A 174 -9.18 26.89 7.47
C CYS A 174 -9.40 28.40 7.54
N SER A 175 -9.26 29.02 8.72
CA SER A 175 -9.39 30.48 8.89
C SER A 175 -8.16 31.16 9.51
N GLY A 176 -7.17 30.38 9.98
CA GLY A 176 -6.05 30.89 10.77
C GLY A 176 -6.44 31.32 12.19
N GLN A 177 -7.71 31.13 12.58
CA GLN A 177 -8.24 31.50 13.90
C GLN A 177 -8.88 30.28 14.57
N LEU A 178 -8.86 30.22 15.90
CA LEU A 178 -9.60 29.22 16.69
C LEU A 178 -11.12 29.46 16.66
N ASP A 179 -11.67 29.83 15.51
CA ASP A 179 -13.10 30.01 15.32
C ASP A 179 -13.72 28.68 14.87
N VAL A 180 -14.37 27.99 15.79
CA VAL A 180 -15.09 26.75 15.53
C VAL A 180 -16.26 26.92 14.55
N ASN A 181 -16.73 28.16 14.34
CA ASN A 181 -17.80 28.50 13.40
C ASN A 181 -17.28 28.85 12.00
N ALA A 182 -15.96 28.87 11.80
CA ALA A 182 -15.38 29.15 10.50
C ALA A 182 -15.90 28.15 9.44
N PRO A 183 -16.20 28.60 8.21
CA PRO A 183 -16.67 27.71 7.17
C PRO A 183 -15.64 26.62 6.88
N PRO A 184 -16.07 25.38 6.61
CA PRO A 184 -15.15 24.28 6.38
C PRO A 184 -14.36 24.50 5.09
N CYS A 185 -13.04 24.33 5.16
CA CYS A 185 -12.19 24.36 3.98
C CYS A 185 -11.97 22.96 3.41
N LYS A 186 -11.72 22.91 2.09
CA LYS A 186 -11.39 21.66 1.39
C LYS A 186 -9.90 21.39 1.54
N TRP A 187 -9.59 20.16 1.94
CA TRP A 187 -8.21 19.68 2.00
C TRP A 187 -7.85 18.90 0.73
N LYS A 188 -6.64 19.10 0.24
CA LYS A 188 -6.08 18.34 -0.87
C LYS A 188 -5.52 17.03 -0.33
N THR A 189 -6.06 15.91 -0.78
CA THR A 189 -5.50 14.59 -0.49
C THR A 189 -4.36 14.28 -1.46
N THR A 190 -3.21 13.88 -0.94
CA THR A 190 -2.01 13.58 -1.74
C THR A 190 -1.45 12.23 -1.32
N VAL A 191 -1.17 11.35 -2.29
CA VAL A 191 -0.40 10.13 -2.05
C VAL A 191 1.07 10.52 -1.92
N GLN A 192 1.69 10.16 -0.80
CA GLN A 192 3.06 10.54 -0.46
C GLN A 192 4.05 9.43 -0.80
N LYS A 193 3.73 8.18 -0.43
CA LYS A 193 4.61 7.03 -0.65
C LYS A 193 3.81 5.79 -1.04
N VAL A 194 4.45 4.92 -1.81
CA VAL A 194 3.90 3.64 -2.23
C VAL A 194 4.96 2.57 -2.02
N TRP A 195 4.58 1.45 -1.41
CA TRP A 195 5.39 0.25 -1.32
C TRP A 195 4.68 -0.91 -1.98
N LYS A 196 5.46 -1.81 -2.57
CA LYS A 196 5.00 -3.00 -3.28
C LYS A 196 5.47 -4.25 -2.56
N ASP A 197 4.63 -5.27 -2.48
CA ASP A 197 5.10 -6.58 -2.05
C ASP A 197 6.01 -7.24 -3.10
N SER A 198 6.86 -8.14 -2.65
CA SER A 198 7.76 -8.89 -3.54
C SER A 198 7.02 -9.75 -4.56
N ASN A 199 5.83 -10.26 -4.18
CA ASN A 199 5.01 -11.12 -5.01
C ASN A 199 4.09 -10.35 -5.98
N ASN A 200 4.15 -9.01 -6.03
CA ASN A 200 3.36 -8.14 -6.90
C ASN A 200 1.83 -8.28 -6.75
N LYS A 201 1.34 -8.58 -5.55
CA LYS A 201 -0.09 -8.71 -5.24
C LYS A 201 -0.67 -7.47 -4.58
N PHE A 202 0.12 -6.70 -3.85
CA PHE A 202 -0.37 -5.61 -3.00
C PHE A 202 0.52 -4.38 -3.02
N LEU A 203 -0.12 -3.22 -2.94
CA LEU A 203 0.47 -1.94 -2.58
C LEU A 203 0.05 -1.56 -1.17
N LEU A 204 1.01 -1.05 -0.39
CA LEU A 204 0.75 -0.17 0.73
C LEU A 204 0.87 1.28 0.24
N ILE A 205 -0.15 2.08 0.46
CA ILE A 205 -0.20 3.49 0.04
C ILE A 205 -0.27 4.35 1.28
N GLU A 206 0.72 5.23 1.46
CA GLU A 206 0.72 6.34 2.41
C GLU A 206 0.16 7.58 1.71
N TYR A 207 -0.83 8.22 2.34
CA TYR A 207 -1.43 9.45 1.86
C TYR A 207 -1.68 10.42 3.00
N GLY A 208 -1.66 11.71 2.70
CA GLY A 208 -1.90 12.79 3.64
C GLY A 208 -2.92 13.79 3.10
N PHE A 209 -3.26 14.75 3.95
CA PHE A 209 -4.09 15.89 3.62
C PHE A 209 -3.29 17.17 3.79
N ILE A 210 -3.43 18.11 2.86
CA ILE A 210 -2.81 19.44 2.93
C ILE A 210 -3.92 20.49 2.79
N SER A 211 -3.95 21.44 3.72
CA SER A 211 -4.83 22.62 3.64
C SER A 211 -4.29 23.56 2.57
N ILE A 212 -5.16 23.94 1.63
CA ILE A 212 -4.79 24.78 0.49
C ILE A 212 -4.60 26.25 0.91
N GLY A 213 -5.13 26.66 2.06
CA GLY A 213 -5.13 28.06 2.50
C GLY A 213 -4.05 28.41 3.53
N HIS A 214 -3.88 27.59 4.56
CA HIS A 214 -3.11 27.96 5.76
C HIS A 214 -1.94 27.02 6.07
N GLY A 215 -1.52 26.19 5.10
CA GLY A 215 -0.30 25.38 5.21
C GLY A 215 -0.36 24.24 6.22
N GLY A 216 -1.53 23.94 6.80
CA GLY A 216 -1.72 22.79 7.67
C GLY A 216 -1.64 21.47 6.93
N ASP A 217 -1.15 20.44 7.61
CA ASP A 217 -1.09 19.08 7.12
C ASP A 217 -1.68 18.11 8.15
N LEU A 218 -2.23 17.00 7.64
CA LEU A 218 -2.75 15.91 8.46
C LEU A 218 -2.33 14.59 7.85
N GLY A 219 -1.81 13.69 8.69
CA GLY A 219 -1.40 12.36 8.29
C GLY A 219 -0.20 11.84 9.09
N PRO A 220 0.36 10.71 8.66
CA PRO A 220 0.01 9.95 7.47
C PRO A 220 -1.26 9.10 7.65
N GLN A 221 -1.87 8.71 6.55
CA GLN A 221 -2.91 7.69 6.49
C GLN A 221 -2.45 6.56 5.58
N TYR A 222 -2.93 5.34 5.83
CA TYR A 222 -2.50 4.16 5.09
C TYR A 222 -3.69 3.41 4.50
N MET A 223 -3.49 2.82 3.32
CA MET A 223 -4.42 1.87 2.73
C MET A 223 -3.69 0.76 1.96
N VAL A 224 -4.31 -0.42 1.90
CA VAL A 224 -3.82 -1.54 1.10
C VAL A 224 -4.66 -1.65 -0.15
N VAL A 225 -4.00 -1.77 -1.31
CA VAL A 225 -4.68 -1.93 -2.61
C VAL A 225 -4.05 -3.09 -3.35
N LYS A 226 -4.87 -3.95 -3.96
CA LYS A 226 -4.35 -5.04 -4.80
C LYS A 226 -3.74 -4.52 -6.09
N LEU A 227 -2.67 -5.14 -6.56
CA LEU A 227 -2.12 -4.93 -7.89
C LEU A 227 -2.81 -5.82 -8.92
N ARG A 228 -2.86 -5.33 -10.16
CA ARG A 228 -3.23 -6.04 -11.37
C ARG A 228 -2.15 -5.84 -12.41
N THR A 229 -1.68 -6.94 -12.99
CA THR A 229 -0.85 -6.88 -14.19
C THR A 229 -1.73 -6.45 -15.36
N VAL A 230 -1.28 -5.44 -16.10
CA VAL A 230 -1.90 -5.12 -17.40
C VAL A 230 -1.23 -6.05 -18.40
N GLY A 231 -1.99 -6.93 -19.06
CA GLY A 231 -1.46 -7.86 -20.06
C GLY A 231 -0.64 -7.11 -21.12
N LYS A 232 0.44 -7.75 -21.59
CA LYS A 232 1.23 -7.28 -22.74
C LYS A 232 0.39 -7.21 -24.00
#